data_AF-A0A6A6E8F4-F1
#
_entry.id   AF-A0A6A6E8F4-F1
#
_cell.length_a   1.000
_cell.length_b   1.000
_cell.length_c   1.000
_cell.angle_alpha   90.00
_cell.angle_beta   90.00
_cell.angle_gamma   90.00
#
_symmetry.space_group_name_H-M   'P 1'
#
loop_
_entity.id
_entity.type
_entity.pdbx_description
1 polymer ?
#
loop_
_entity_poly.entity_id
_entity_poly.type
_entity_poly.pdbx_seq_one_letter_code
_entity_poly.pdbx_strand_id
1 'polypeptide(L)' 'MVWPANLPDLNPIENIWRLLKHRVGKRFPKTEAEVRQYIEEEWAKLKLEDFQKYISSMRERCQAVLNANSSHTKW' A
#
# COMPACT_ATOMS: atom_id res chain seq x y z
N MET A 1 -16.30 12.59 1.54
CA MET A 1 -16.02 11.21 1.12
C MET A 1 -16.24 10.33 2.33
N VAL A 2 -17.18 9.38 2.30
CA VAL A 2 -17.46 8.50 3.44
C VAL A 2 -16.58 7.27 3.29
N TRP A 3 -15.63 7.07 4.21
CA TRP A 3 -14.82 5.85 4.24
C TRP A 3 -15.59 4.79 5.02
N PRO A 4 -16.02 3.69 4.38
CA PRO A 4 -16.70 2.62 5.09
C PRO A 4 -15.73 1.94 6.07
N ALA A 5 -16.21 1.66 7.29
CA ALA A 5 -15.44 0.96 8.31
C ALA A 5 -15.08 -0.46 7.82
N ASN A 6 -13.92 -0.98 8.24
CA ASN A 6 -13.42 -2.33 7.95
C ASN A 6 -13.15 -2.65 6.46
N LEU A 7 -12.84 -1.66 5.62
CA LEU A 7 -12.38 -1.89 4.24
C LEU A 7 -10.89 -1.48 4.06
N PRO A 8 -9.95 -2.26 4.62
CA PRO A 8 -8.51 -2.03 4.44
C PRO A 8 -8.09 -2.24 2.97
N ASP A 9 -8.76 -3.12 2.23
CA ASP A 9 -8.52 -3.39 0.80
C ASP A 9 -8.68 -2.14 -0.07
N LEU A 10 -9.51 -1.19 0.39
CA LEU A 10 -9.72 0.07 -0.26
C LEU A 10 -8.65 1.11 0.09
N ASN A 11 -7.86 0.93 1.16
CA ASN A 11 -6.90 1.94 1.58
C ASN A 11 -5.62 1.86 0.72
N PRO A 12 -5.41 2.80 -0.22
CA PRO A 12 -4.27 2.69 -1.13
C PRO A 12 -2.92 2.85 -0.41
N ILE A 13 -2.90 3.39 0.82
CA ILE A 13 -1.68 3.51 1.63
C ILE A 13 -1.11 2.14 2.05
N GLU A 14 -1.95 1.11 2.21
CA GLU A 14 -1.50 -0.24 2.59
C GLU A 14 -0.59 -0.84 1.51
N ASN A 15 -0.89 -0.54 0.24
CA ASN A 15 -0.04 -0.95 -0.87
C ASN A 15 1.34 -0.26 -0.83
N ILE A 16 1.38 1.00 -0.40
CA ILE A 16 2.62 1.78 -0.27
C ILE A 16 3.45 1.25 0.90
N TRP A 17 2.81 0.94 2.03
CA TRP A 17 3.50 0.29 3.15
C TRP A 17 4.10 -1.05 2.75
N ARG A 18 3.37 -1.86 1.97
CA ARG A 18 3.88 -3.12 1.44
C ARG A 18 5.09 -2.91 0.51
N LEU A 19 5.04 -1.90 -0.37
CA LEU A 19 6.15 -1.56 -1.27
C LEU A 19 7.39 -1.12 -0.48
N LEU A 20 7.23 -0.24 0.51
CA LEU A 20 8.32 0.24 1.35
C LEU A 20 8.95 -0.89 2.14
N LYS A 21 8.14 -1.74 2.78
CA LYS A 21 8.62 -2.91 3.52
C LYS A 21 9.43 -3.84 2.62
N HIS A 22 9.00 -4.04 1.38
CA HIS A 22 9.75 -4.83 0.39
C HIS A 22 11.09 -4.20 0.00
N ARG A 23 11.12 -2.89 -0.28
CA ARG A 23 12.35 -2.17 -0.65
C ARG A 23 13.36 -2.13 0.50
N VAL A 24 12.90 -1.81 1.72
CA VAL A 24 13.73 -1.82 2.92
C VAL A 24 14.23 -3.22 3.23
N GLY A 25 13.37 -4.25 3.11
CA GLY A 25 13.76 -5.65 3.33
C GLY A 25 14.88 -6.12 2.39
N LYS A 26 14.90 -5.66 1.14
CA LYS A 26 15.98 -5.95 0.17
C LYS A 26 17.33 -5.36 0.55
N ARG A 27 17.38 -4.39 1.46
CA ARG A 27 18.62 -3.81 1.98
C ARG A 27 19.17 -4.56 3.19
N PHE A 28 18.46 -5.58 3.66
CA PHE A 28 18.85 -6.45 4.77
C PHE A 28 19.33 -5.69 6.02
N PRO A 29 18.56 -4.70 6.53
CA PRO A 29 18.95 -3.96 7.74
C PRO A 29 19.15 -4.91 8.91
N LYS A 30 20.15 -4.64 9.74
CA LYS A 30 20.53 -5.43 10.92
C LYS A 30 20.17 -4.72 12.23
N THR A 31 19.96 -3.41 12.17
CA THR A 31 19.68 -2.56 13.33
C THR A 31 18.42 -1.72 13.11
N GLU A 32 17.80 -1.28 14.21
CA GLU A 32 16.67 -0.34 14.16
C GLU A 32 17.05 1.00 13.51
N ALA A 33 18.28 1.46 13.72
CA ALA A 33 18.80 2.68 13.10
C ALA A 33 18.87 2.55 11.58
N GLU A 34 19.37 1.43 11.05
CA GLU A 34 19.37 1.15 9.61
C GLU A 34 17.94 1.04 9.06
N VAL A 35 17.01 0.43 9.80
CA VAL A 35 15.59 0.38 9.38
C VAL A 35 15.04 1.79 9.23
N ARG A 36 15.22 2.68 10.22
CA ARG A 36 14.75 4.08 10.12
C ARG A 36 15.36 4.79 8.92
N GLN A 37 16.69 4.75 8.80
CA GLN A 37 17.41 5.39 7.71
C GLN A 37 16.92 4.88 6.34
N TYR A 38 16.79 3.56 6.18
CA TYR A 38 16.37 2.98 4.90
C TYR A 38 14.91 3.30 4.59
N ILE A 39 14.03 3.39 5.58
CA ILE A 39 12.64 3.83 5.37
C ILE A 39 12.64 5.25 4.79
N GLU A 40 13.38 6.19 5.38
CA GLU A 40 13.45 7.57 4.90
C GLU A 40 14.03 7.66 3.48
N GLU A 41 15.12 6.94 3.21
CA GLU A 41 15.76 6.90 1.89
C GLU A 41 14.86 6.28 0.82
N GLU A 42 14.18 5.16 1.13
CA GLU A 42 13.28 4.51 0.18
C GLU A 42 11.97 5.28 -0.01
N TRP A 43 11.50 5.97 1.02
CA TRP A 43 10.37 6.90 0.95
C TRP A 43 10.67 8.05 -0.02
N ALA A 44 11.84 8.69 0.11
CA ALA A 44 12.26 9.77 -0.78
C ALA A 44 12.41 9.34 -2.26
N LYS A 45 12.60 8.03 -2.52
CA LYS A 45 12.71 7.47 -3.88
C LYS A 45 11.36 7.10 -4.50
N LEU A 46 10.25 7.14 -3.75
CA LEU A 46 8.93 6.85 -4.31
C LEU A 46 8.56 7.88 -5.37
N LYS A 47 8.15 7.41 -6.54
CA LYS A 47 7.69 8.26 -7.65
C LYS A 47 6.21 8.10 -7.85
N LEU A 48 5.57 9.08 -8.52
CA LEU A 48 4.14 9.03 -8.85
C LEU A 48 3.75 7.72 -9.57
N GLU A 49 4.63 7.19 -10.41
CA GLU A 49 4.50 5.91 -11.11
C GLU A 49 4.27 4.72 -10.16
N ASP A 50 4.93 4.72 -8.99
CA ASP A 50 4.76 3.69 -7.97
C ASP A 50 3.33 3.73 -7.39
N PHE A 51 2.70 4.91 -7.35
CA PHE A 51 1.33 5.09 -6.87
C PHE A 51 0.29 4.82 -7.96
N GLN A 52 0.58 5.14 -9.21
CA GLN A 52 -0.36 5.04 -10.33
C GLN A 52 -0.93 3.64 -10.50
N LYS A 53 -0.12 2.60 -10.31
CA LYS A 53 -0.57 1.20 -10.37
C LYS A 53 -1.62 0.86 -9.31
N TYR A 54 -1.52 1.46 -8.13
CA TYR A 54 -2.47 1.22 -7.04
C TYR A 54 -3.74 2.04 -7.22
N ILE A 55 -3.60 3.30 -7.63
CA ILE A 55 -4.71 4.22 -7.91
C ILE A 55 -5.55 3.72 -9.08
N SER A 56 -4.92 3.23 -10.17
CA SER A 56 -5.65 2.73 -11.33
C SER A 56 -6.56 1.56 -10.98
N SER A 57 -6.12 0.68 -10.06
CA SER A 57 -6.90 -0.48 -9.61
C SER A 57 -8.03 -0.17 -8.63
N MET A 58 -8.13 1.07 -8.13
CA MET A 58 -9.10 1.44 -7.10
C MET A 58 -10.54 1.29 -7.57
N ARG A 59 -10.82 1.60 -8.85
CA ARG A 59 -12.16 1.47 -9.41
C ARG A 59 -12.62 0.01 -9.39
N GLU A 60 -11.76 -0.91 -9.78
CA GLU A 60 -12.03 -2.34 -9.79
C GLU A 60 -12.17 -2.90 -8.37
N ARG A 61 -11.36 -2.43 -7.41
CA ARG A 61 -11.48 -2.79 -5.98
C ARG A 61 -12.82 -2.36 -5.41
N CYS A 62 -13.22 -1.10 -5.62
CA CYS A 62 -14.53 -0.59 -5.20
C CYS A 62 -15.67 -1.41 -5.81
N GLN A 63 -15.58 -1.75 -7.10
CA GLN A 63 -16.59 -2.58 -7.74
C GLN A 63 -16.63 -4.00 -7.17
N ALA A 64 -15.46 -4.59 -6.86
CA ALA A 64 -15.40 -5.92 -6.24
C ALA A 64 -16.03 -5.93 -4.85
N VAL A 65 -15.80 -4.89 -4.04
CA VAL A 65 -16.42 -4.73 -2.71
C VAL A 65 -17.95 -4.59 -2.84
N LEU A 66 -18.44 -3.82 -3.82
CA LEU A 66 -19.87 -3.70 -4.10
C LEU A 66 -20.48 -5.05 -4.50
N ASN A 67 -19.82 -5.78 -5.42
CA ASN A 67 -20.27 -7.09 -5.86
C ASN A 67 -20.25 -8.14 -4.74
N ALA A 68 -19.34 -7.99 -3.78
CA ALA A 68 -19.22 -8.85 -2.60
C ALA A 68 -20.16 -8.46 -1.46
N ASN A 69 -21.07 -7.49 -1.65
CA ASN A 69 -21.91 -6.93 -0.58
C ASN A 69 -21.10 -6.51 0.66
N SER A 70 -19.95 -5.87 0.46
CA SER A 70 -19.00 -5.48 1.52
C SER A 70 -18.31 -6.63 2.25
N SER A 71 -18.32 -7.85 1.70
CA SER A 71 -17.50 -8.97 2.17
C SER A 71 -16.06 -8.92 1.60
N HIS A 72 -15.20 -9.84 2.04
CA HIS A 72 -13.79 -9.91 1.65
C HIS A 72 -13.62 -10.06 0.14
N THR A 73 -12.65 -9.34 -0.41
CA THR A 73 -12.27 -9.43 -1.82
C THR A 73 -10.89 -10.06 -1.98
N LYS A 74 -10.44 -10.28 -3.22
CA LYS A 74 -9.10 -10.81 -3.52
C LYS A 74 -7.95 -9.81 -3.33
N TRP A 75 -8.28 -8.57 -2.94
CA TRP A 75 -7.37 -7.41 -2.98
C TRP A 75 -6.72 -7.13 -1.63
#